data_AF-A0A453DSR1-F1
#
_entry.id   AF-A0A453DSR1-F1
#
_cell.length_a   1.000
_cell.length_b   1.000
_cell.length_c   1.000
_cell.angle_alpha   90.00
_cell.angle_beta   90.00
_cell.angle_gamma   90.00
#
_symmetry.space_group_name_H-M   'P 1'
#
loop_
_entity.id
_entity.type
_entity.pdbx_description
1 polymer ?
#
loop_
_entity_poly.entity_id
_entity_poly.type
_entity_poly.pdbx_seq_one_letter_code
_entity_poly.pdbx_strand_id
1 'polypeptide(L)'
;MPPAMQVAEGAGLRSNGPRILMNAAQRALSRGASSSLGSPRSPPPSYGNIVTVLSIDGGGVRGIIPGTILAFLEEKLQELDGPEARISDYFDVIAGTSTGGLVTAMLSTPETTRAVRSSPPRTSTSSTSTTARVSSLKPAKGPSA
;
A
#
# COMPACT_ATOMS: atom_id res chain seq x y z
N MET A 1 -76.07 -18.96 -4.60
CA MET A 1 -76.37 -19.35 -5.98
C MET A 1 -75.83 -18.28 -6.93
N PRO A 2 -74.67 -18.45 -7.58
CA PRO A 2 -74.31 -17.66 -8.76
C PRO A 2 -74.87 -18.32 -10.03
N PRO A 3 -75.30 -17.58 -11.06
CA PRO A 3 -75.57 -18.17 -12.37
C PRO A 3 -74.29 -18.29 -13.18
N ALA A 4 -74.12 -19.46 -13.79
CA ALA A 4 -73.11 -19.79 -14.77
C ALA A 4 -73.47 -19.16 -16.13
N MET A 5 -72.47 -18.61 -16.84
CA MET A 5 -72.53 -18.40 -18.28
C MET A 5 -71.25 -18.98 -18.90
N GLN A 6 -71.48 -19.78 -19.92
CA GLN A 6 -70.62 -20.83 -20.45
C GLN A 6 -69.93 -20.34 -21.75
N VAL A 7 -68.64 -20.69 -21.87
CA VAL A 7 -67.82 -21.03 -23.06
C VAL A 7 -67.56 -20.03 -24.20
N ALA A 8 -66.27 -19.88 -24.51
CA ALA A 8 -65.75 -20.10 -25.86
C ALA A 8 -64.32 -20.65 -25.79
N GLU A 9 -64.11 -21.83 -26.37
CA GLU A 9 -62.80 -22.45 -26.62
C GLU A 9 -61.94 -21.56 -27.53
N GLY A 10 -60.64 -21.50 -27.23
CA GLY A 10 -59.65 -20.81 -28.04
C GLY A 10 -58.33 -21.58 -28.02
N ALA A 11 -58.11 -22.31 -29.11
CA ALA A 11 -56.85 -22.73 -29.73
C ALA A 11 -55.59 -22.84 -28.84
N GLY A 12 -55.05 -24.05 -28.79
CA GLY A 12 -53.74 -24.31 -28.20
C GLY A 12 -52.60 -23.52 -28.85
N LEU A 13 -51.66 -23.08 -28.02
CA LEU A 13 -50.29 -22.81 -28.39
C LEU A 13 -49.43 -23.27 -27.22
N ARG A 14 -48.84 -24.46 -27.38
CA ARG A 14 -47.70 -24.91 -26.58
C ARG A 14 -46.55 -23.97 -26.93
N SER A 15 -46.34 -22.91 -26.15
CA SER A 15 -45.15 -22.09 -26.27
C SER A 15 -44.02 -22.77 -25.49
N ASN A 16 -43.17 -23.51 -26.20
CA ASN A 16 -41.80 -23.74 -25.76
C ASN A 16 -41.11 -22.38 -25.70
N GLY A 17 -41.30 -21.66 -24.59
CA GLY A 17 -40.60 -20.42 -24.31
C GLY A 17 -39.10 -20.72 -24.15
N PRO A 18 -38.21 -19.98 -24.80
CA PRO A 18 -36.79 -20.07 -24.50
C PRO A 18 -36.61 -19.67 -23.04
N ARG A 19 -36.09 -20.57 -22.19
CA ARG A 19 -35.53 -20.21 -20.88
C ARG A 19 -34.24 -19.42 -21.10
N ILE A 20 -34.34 -18.24 -21.70
CA ILE A 20 -33.26 -17.27 -21.87
C ILE A 20 -33.51 -16.15 -20.86
N LEU A 21 -33.38 -16.49 -19.59
CA LEU A 21 -33.10 -15.51 -18.55
C LEU A 21 -32.01 -16.06 -17.64
N MET A 22 -30.94 -16.50 -18.27
CA MET A 22 -29.72 -16.94 -17.60
C MET A 22 -28.58 -16.13 -18.22
N ASN A 23 -28.21 -15.07 -17.49
CA ASN A 23 -26.86 -14.51 -17.45
C ASN A 23 -26.39 -13.49 -18.49
N ALA A 24 -26.93 -12.27 -18.42
CA ALA A 24 -26.07 -11.11 -18.62
C ALA A 24 -25.00 -11.02 -17.50
N ALA A 25 -25.39 -11.28 -16.25
CA ALA A 25 -24.50 -11.25 -15.08
C ALA A 25 -23.38 -12.31 -15.13
N GLN A 26 -23.68 -13.59 -15.38
CA GLN A 26 -22.61 -14.61 -15.49
C GLN A 26 -21.78 -14.50 -16.79
N ARG A 27 -22.23 -13.74 -17.81
CA ARG A 27 -21.40 -13.41 -19.00
C ARG A 27 -20.36 -12.32 -18.73
N ALA A 28 -20.66 -11.37 -17.83
CA ALA A 28 -19.67 -10.40 -17.36
C ALA A 28 -18.58 -11.10 -16.51
N LEU A 29 -18.96 -12.09 -15.70
CA LEU A 29 -18.03 -12.86 -14.87
C LEU A 29 -17.19 -13.89 -15.67
N SER A 30 -17.68 -14.40 -16.80
CA SER A 30 -16.97 -15.43 -17.58
C SER A 30 -16.05 -14.89 -18.68
N ARG A 31 -15.92 -13.57 -18.86
CA ARG A 31 -15.07 -12.97 -19.90
C ARG A 31 -13.73 -12.44 -19.41
N GLY A 32 -13.34 -12.71 -18.16
CA GLY A 32 -12.07 -12.27 -17.60
C GLY A 32 -11.43 -13.30 -16.68
N ALA A 33 -10.55 -14.11 -17.26
CA ALA A 33 -9.42 -14.76 -16.61
C ALA A 33 -9.70 -15.77 -15.48
N SER A 34 -9.65 -17.04 -15.88
CA SER A 34 -8.80 -18.01 -15.18
C SER A 34 -7.35 -17.51 -15.24
N SER A 35 -6.99 -16.61 -14.36
CA SER A 35 -5.67 -16.60 -13.76
C SER A 35 -5.90 -17.07 -12.34
N SER A 36 -5.01 -17.90 -11.80
CA SER A 36 -4.91 -18.04 -10.35
C SER A 36 -4.90 -16.62 -9.78
N LEU A 37 -5.98 -16.20 -9.11
CA LEU A 37 -5.99 -14.98 -8.33
C LEU A 37 -4.94 -15.21 -7.26
N GLY A 38 -3.69 -14.90 -7.57
CA GLY A 38 -2.63 -14.85 -6.59
C GLY A 38 -3.18 -13.99 -5.47
N SER A 39 -3.12 -14.52 -4.24
CA SER A 39 -3.49 -13.76 -3.05
C SER A 39 -2.95 -12.34 -3.22
N PRO A 40 -3.76 -11.28 -3.07
CA PRO A 40 -3.28 -9.92 -3.23
C PRO A 40 -2.03 -9.77 -2.37
N ARG A 41 -0.87 -9.66 -3.04
CA ARG A 41 0.40 -9.56 -2.35
C ARG A 41 0.53 -8.10 -1.97
N SER A 42 0.58 -7.82 -0.68
CA SER A 42 1.07 -6.54 -0.21
C SER A 42 2.45 -6.28 -0.82
N PRO A 43 2.81 -5.01 -1.07
CA PRO A 43 4.19 -4.68 -1.42
C PRO A 43 5.14 -5.31 -0.37
N PRO A 44 6.35 -5.72 -0.79
CA PRO A 44 7.32 -6.25 0.15
C PRO A 44 7.61 -5.20 1.23
N PRO A 45 7.85 -5.61 2.50
CA PRO A 45 8.10 -4.67 3.57
C PRO A 45 9.26 -3.74 3.25
N SER A 46 9.13 -2.47 3.63
CA SER A 46 10.13 -1.43 3.38
C SER A 46 11.40 -1.69 4.19
N TYR A 47 11.28 -2.37 5.34
CA TYR A 47 12.40 -2.70 6.23
C TYR A 47 12.40 -4.18 6.63
N GLY A 48 13.30 -4.96 6.01
CA GLY A 48 13.53 -6.36 6.35
C GLY A 48 12.31 -7.25 6.09
N ASN A 49 11.95 -8.07 7.08
CA ASN A 49 10.86 -9.05 6.98
C ASN A 49 9.62 -8.69 7.81
N ILE A 50 9.55 -7.47 8.35
CA ILE A 50 8.46 -7.02 9.23
C ILE A 50 7.61 -5.99 8.50
N VAL A 51 6.30 -6.21 8.45
CA VAL A 51 5.34 -5.23 7.93
C VAL A 51 4.98 -4.23 9.03
N THR A 52 5.10 -2.94 8.76
CA THR A 52 4.74 -1.87 9.70
C THR A 52 3.41 -1.21 9.30
N VAL A 53 2.52 -1.05 10.29
CA VAL A 53 1.17 -0.48 10.08
C VAL A 53 0.91 0.66 11.04
N LEU A 54 0.48 1.80 10.51
CA LEU A 54 -0.01 2.95 11.26
C LEU A 54 -1.53 3.06 11.07
N SER A 55 -2.28 3.12 12.17
CA SER A 55 -3.73 3.33 12.15
C SER A 55 -4.11 4.58 12.94
N ILE A 56 -4.94 5.44 12.35
CA ILE A 56 -5.34 6.73 12.91
C ILE A 56 -6.87 6.76 13.07
N ASP A 57 -7.33 6.78 14.32
CA ASP A 57 -8.75 6.85 14.64
C ASP A 57 -9.37 8.20 14.25
N GLY A 58 -10.65 8.15 13.87
CA GLY A 58 -11.46 9.33 13.67
C GLY A 58 -11.83 10.02 14.99
N GLY A 59 -12.05 11.34 14.93
CA GLY A 59 -12.42 12.10 16.13
C GLY A 59 -12.96 13.51 15.89
N GLY A 60 -13.24 13.88 14.64
CA GLY A 60 -13.58 15.26 14.28
C GLY A 60 -12.46 16.20 14.73
N VAL A 61 -12.83 17.24 15.48
CA VAL A 61 -11.88 18.21 16.05
C VAL A 61 -10.86 17.57 17.01
N ARG A 62 -11.17 16.40 17.61
CA ARG A 62 -10.21 15.68 18.46
C ARG A 62 -9.10 15.01 17.67
N GLY A 63 -9.12 15.07 16.34
CA GLY A 63 -7.99 14.69 15.48
C GLY A 63 -6.69 15.46 15.81
N ILE A 64 -6.77 16.56 16.56
CA ILE A 64 -5.59 17.23 17.10
C ILE A 64 -4.77 16.33 18.03
N ILE A 65 -5.40 15.41 18.76
CA ILE A 65 -4.70 14.50 19.69
C ILE A 65 -3.75 13.57 18.93
N PRO A 66 -4.22 12.74 17.95
CA PRO A 66 -3.31 11.97 17.13
C PRO A 66 -2.40 12.85 16.28
N GLY A 67 -2.84 14.04 15.85
CA GLY A 67 -1.98 15.00 15.13
C GLY A 67 -0.74 15.43 15.92
N THR A 68 -0.90 15.75 17.21
CA THR A 68 0.23 16.10 18.09
C THR A 68 1.17 14.92 18.30
N ILE A 69 0.63 13.71 18.47
CA ILE A 69 1.43 12.48 18.61
C ILE A 69 2.24 12.22 17.34
N LEU A 70 1.63 12.38 16.16
CA LEU A 70 2.30 12.20 14.87
C LEU A 70 3.39 13.24 14.63
N ALA A 71 3.16 14.51 15.00
CA ALA A 71 4.18 15.55 14.91
C ALA A 71 5.41 15.22 15.77
N PHE A 72 5.19 14.77 17.02
CA PHE A 72 6.27 14.34 17.89
C PHE A 72 6.98 13.09 17.37
N LEU A 73 6.24 12.13 16.82
CA LEU A 73 6.83 10.94 16.20
C LEU A 73 7.73 11.32 15.02
N GLU A 74 7.27 12.18 14.12
CA GLU A 74 8.06 12.64 12.97
C GLU A 74 9.32 13.39 13.41
N GLU A 75 9.23 14.24 14.44
CA GLU A 75 10.40 14.89 15.05
C GLU A 75 11.43 13.85 15.52
N LYS A 76 11.00 12.79 16.19
CA LYS A 76 11.91 11.71 16.64
C LYS A 76 12.51 10.91 15.49
N LEU A 77 11.77 10.68 14.42
CA LEU A 77 12.33 10.04 13.22
C LEU A 77 13.38 10.95 12.56
N GLN A 78 13.12 12.26 12.52
CA GLN A 78 14.05 13.24 11.96
C GLN A 78 15.32 13.42 12.81
N GLU A 79 15.23 13.32 14.13
CA GLU A 79 16.40 13.29 15.01
C GLU A 79 17.31 12.08 14.73
N LEU A 80 16.73 10.94 14.37
CA LEU A 80 17.46 9.69 14.14
C LEU A 80 18.04 9.58 12.73
N ASP A 81 17.24 9.89 11.71
CA ASP A 81 17.57 9.61 10.29
C ASP A 81 17.71 10.87 9.43
N GLY A 82 17.48 12.05 10.01
CA GLY A 82 17.70 13.35 9.40
C GLY A 82 16.41 14.10 9.01
N PRO A 83 16.52 15.39 8.66
CA PRO A 83 15.37 16.31 8.51
C PRO A 83 14.41 15.95 7.37
N GLU A 84 14.83 15.09 6.45
CA GLU A 84 14.04 14.63 5.31
C GLU A 84 13.19 13.40 5.64
N ALA A 85 13.37 12.78 6.81
CA ALA A 85 12.57 11.65 7.25
C ALA A 85 11.11 12.05 7.38
N ARG A 86 10.20 11.26 6.79
CA ARG A 86 8.75 11.42 6.91
C ARG A 86 8.12 10.13 7.40
N ILE A 87 7.00 10.24 8.11
CA ILE A 87 6.25 9.08 8.61
C ILE A 87 5.96 8.06 7.49
N SER A 88 5.66 8.51 6.27
CA SER A 88 5.37 7.65 5.12
C SER A 88 6.56 6.84 4.60
N ASP A 89 7.80 7.15 5.01
CA ASP A 89 8.97 6.35 4.67
C ASP A 89 9.10 5.08 5.55
N TYR A 90 8.44 5.04 6.72
CA TYR A 90 8.63 3.99 7.74
C TYR A 90 7.46 3.00 7.84
N PHE A 91 6.29 3.38 7.33
CA PHE A 91 5.07 2.58 7.42
C PHE A 91 4.66 2.03 6.05
N ASP A 92 4.62 0.70 5.93
CA ASP A 92 4.16 0.02 4.71
C ASP A 92 2.67 0.28 4.44
N VAL A 93 1.89 0.42 5.51
CA VAL A 93 0.46 0.71 5.45
C VAL A 93 0.12 1.84 6.43
N ILE A 94 -0.56 2.86 5.93
CA ILE A 94 -1.18 3.90 6.74
C ILE A 94 -2.69 3.88 6.49
N ALA A 95 -3.47 3.74 7.56
CA ALA A 95 -4.92 3.70 7.51
C ALA A 95 -5.52 4.72 8.48
N GLY A 96 -6.69 5.26 8.14
CA GLY A 96 -7.43 6.11 9.05
C GLY A 96 -8.90 6.27 8.69
N THR A 97 -9.72 6.59 9.69
CA THR A 97 -11.17 6.75 9.54
C THR A 97 -11.61 8.19 9.78
N SER A 98 -12.55 8.70 8.99
CA SER A 98 -13.05 10.10 9.08
C SER A 98 -11.88 11.11 9.05
N THR A 99 -11.73 11.97 10.07
CA THR A 99 -10.60 12.91 10.18
C THR A 99 -9.24 12.20 10.14
N GLY A 100 -9.11 11.00 10.72
CA GLY A 100 -7.88 10.22 10.62
C GLY A 100 -7.58 9.76 9.19
N GLY A 101 -8.61 9.56 8.37
CA GLY A 101 -8.48 9.30 6.94
C GLY A 101 -7.99 10.52 6.15
N LEU A 102 -8.41 11.74 6.53
CA LEU A 102 -7.88 12.98 5.96
C LEU A 102 -6.39 13.16 6.31
N VAL A 103 -6.01 12.91 7.56
CA VAL A 103 -4.59 12.93 7.98
C VAL A 103 -3.79 11.89 7.21
N THR A 104 -4.31 10.66 7.07
CA THR A 104 -3.69 9.59 6.28
C THR A 104 -3.45 10.05 4.83
N ALA A 105 -4.44 10.70 4.21
CA ALA A 105 -4.30 11.23 2.86
C ALA A 105 -3.18 12.27 2.77
N MET A 106 -3.10 13.20 3.73
CA MET A 106 -2.03 14.22 3.75
C MET A 106 -0.64 13.60 3.90
N LEU A 107 -0.48 12.62 4.80
CA LEU A 107 0.81 11.95 5.03
C LEU A 107 1.27 11.10 3.83
N SER A 108 0.34 10.56 3.06
CA SER A 108 0.62 9.60 1.98
C SER A 108 0.60 10.25 0.58
N THR A 109 0.23 11.52 0.47
CA THR A 109 0.19 12.21 -0.82
C THR A 109 1.62 12.49 -1.29
N PRO A 110 2.00 12.05 -2.51
CA PRO A 110 3.32 12.33 -3.04
C PRO A 110 3.46 13.82 -3.37
N GLU A 111 4.59 14.40 -2.97
CA GLU A 111 4.94 15.78 -3.33
C GLU A 111 5.27 15.87 -4.83
N THR A 112 4.41 16.53 -5.62
CA THR A 112 4.61 16.73 -7.08
C THR A 112 5.92 17.47 -7.42
N THR A 113 6.46 18.26 -6.49
CA THR A 113 7.67 19.06 -6.69
C THR A 113 8.97 18.29 -6.36
N ARG A 114 8.89 17.07 -5.81
CA ARG A 114 10.09 16.29 -5.49
C ARG A 114 10.57 15.55 -6.74
N ALA A 115 11.36 16.25 -7.55
CA ALA A 115 12.09 15.66 -8.68
C ALA A 115 12.72 14.32 -8.25
N VAL A 116 12.38 13.27 -9.00
CA VAL A 116 12.78 11.87 -8.83
C VAL A 116 14.20 11.77 -8.27
N ARG A 117 14.32 11.49 -6.96
CA ARG A 117 15.52 10.88 -6.40
C ARG A 117 15.16 9.43 -6.11
N SER A 118 15.34 8.61 -7.13
CA SER A 118 15.50 7.18 -6.95
C SER A 118 16.71 6.96 -6.03
N SER A 119 16.46 6.79 -4.73
CA SER A 119 17.46 6.23 -3.84
C SER A 119 17.75 4.80 -4.33
N PRO A 120 18.99 4.44 -4.70
CA PRO A 120 19.28 3.05 -4.97
C PRO A 120 19.05 2.24 -3.68
N PRO A 121 18.59 0.99 -3.78
CA PRO A 121 18.44 0.13 -2.61
C PRO A 121 19.79 0.05 -1.90
N ARG A 122 19.83 0.45 -0.63
CA ARG A 122 21.01 0.27 0.22
C ARG A 122 21.14 -1.22 0.50
N THR A 123 21.81 -1.94 -0.38
CA THR A 123 22.22 -3.31 -0.12
C THR A 123 23.26 -3.27 0.99
N SER A 124 22.95 -3.90 2.13
CA SER A 124 23.92 -4.21 3.17
C SER A 124 24.91 -5.24 2.63
N THR A 125 25.98 -4.81 1.97
CA THR A 125 27.11 -5.68 1.69
C THR A 125 28.00 -5.75 2.92
N SER A 126 27.84 -6.81 3.71
CA SER A 126 28.84 -7.23 4.69
C SER A 126 30.07 -7.76 3.95
N SER A 127 31.13 -6.96 3.82
CA SER A 127 32.43 -7.43 3.33
C SER A 127 33.38 -7.65 4.51
N THR A 128 33.41 -8.88 5.00
CA THR A 128 34.55 -9.46 5.72
C THR A 128 35.61 -9.83 4.69
N SER A 129 36.77 -9.16 4.69
CA SER A 129 37.97 -9.65 4.00
C SER A 129 39.25 -9.00 4.55
N THR A 130 39.75 -9.59 5.63
CA THR A 130 41.13 -10.08 5.84
C THR A 130 42.23 -9.63 4.85
N THR A 131 43.32 -9.15 5.46
CA THR A 131 44.71 -9.04 4.95
C THR A 131 45.05 -7.90 3.98
N ALA A 132 45.55 -6.79 4.55
CA ALA A 132 46.50 -5.92 3.86
C ALA A 132 47.77 -5.79 4.71
N ARG A 133 48.87 -6.16 4.05
CA ARG A 133 50.23 -6.35 4.55
C ARG A 133 50.86 -5.05 5.01
N VAL A 134 51.54 -5.11 6.16
CA VAL A 134 52.54 -4.13 6.59
C VAL A 134 53.69 -4.08 5.58
N SER A 135 54.00 -2.90 5.06
CA SER A 135 55.29 -2.62 4.44
C SER A 135 55.75 -1.19 4.73
N SER A 136 56.72 -1.14 5.65
CA SER A 136 57.91 -0.27 5.67
C SER A 136 57.74 1.25 5.80
N LEU A 137 57.99 1.68 7.04
CA LEU A 137 58.56 3.00 7.39
C LEU A 137 59.74 3.37 6.48
N LYS A 138 59.81 4.65 6.09
CA LYS A 138 61.03 5.30 5.61
C LYS A 138 61.47 6.33 6.67
N PRO A 139 62.73 6.33 7.12
CA PRO A 139 63.17 7.16 8.25
C PRO A 139 63.51 8.60 7.86
N ALA A 140 63.48 9.46 8.87
CA ALA A 140 63.79 10.88 8.88
C ALA A 140 65.18 11.20 8.31
N LYS A 141 65.26 12.32 7.57
CA LYS A 141 66.52 12.97 7.20
C LYS A 141 66.60 14.29 7.96
N GLY A 142 67.48 14.33 8.96
CA GLY A 142 67.99 15.54 9.59
C GLY A 142 69.03 16.25 8.71
N PRO A 143 69.72 17.27 9.24
CA PRO A 143 69.59 18.66 8.77
C PRO A 143 70.67 19.11 7.78
N SER A 144 70.44 20.24 7.12
CA SER A 144 71.43 20.94 6.29
C SER A 144 71.16 22.46 6.30
N ALA A 145 72.13 23.19 6.86
CA ALA A 145 72.37 24.65 6.86
C ALA A 145 71.44 25.53 7.71
#